data_AF-A0A3P7YYU7-F1
#
_entry.id   AF-A0A3P7YYU7-F1
#
_cell.length_a   1.000
_cell.length_b   1.000
_cell.length_c   1.000
_cell.angle_alpha   90.00
_cell.angle_beta   90.00
_cell.angle_gamma   90.00
#
_symmetry.space_group_name_H-M   'P 1'
#
loop_
_entity.id
_entity.type
_entity.pdbx_description
1 polymer ?
#
loop_
_entity_poly.entity_id
_entity_poly.type
_entity_poly.pdbx_seq_one_letter_code
_entity_poly.pdbx_strand_id
1 'polypeptide(L)'
;MSAVTAFELPVKTPLPQITMTPKILGPFELAVRWSGLDLSNSAVTRSGSWVKSICMILVCIVICLLMFLKSLMLMMDSAKPMTLEWVISCVWGFMALHGFASALCVVSWTRSRFLPQLQTTLSTLQNQQGPSCGLTDFASLYRRIVIGAALLITTWVLSSMKDRLFEGFQANSSEPFSIGYPVNLSTMYGLDPFVYLAVGISSSLAMTVYVLVYAHVNREWATFNEDLSNTLRLHQLAVRSFSLDFQ
;
A
#
# COMPACT_ATOMS: atom_id res chain seq x y z
N MET A 1 43.20 -21.02 47.47
CA MET A 1 43.05 -21.74 46.18
C MET A 1 42.00 -22.82 46.41
N SER A 2 40.72 -22.48 46.34
CA SER A 2 39.84 -22.46 45.15
C SER A 2 39.57 -23.83 44.54
N ALA A 3 38.34 -24.35 44.73
CA ALA A 3 37.55 -25.02 43.71
C ALA A 3 36.13 -25.27 44.27
N VAL A 4 35.23 -24.30 44.06
CA VAL A 4 33.78 -24.51 44.16
C VAL A 4 33.33 -25.04 42.81
N THR A 5 32.92 -26.30 42.76
CA THR A 5 32.33 -26.95 41.59
C THR A 5 30.87 -26.52 41.44
N ALA A 6 30.62 -25.59 40.52
CA ALA A 6 29.28 -25.22 40.09
C ALA A 6 28.68 -26.36 39.24
N PHE A 7 27.51 -26.84 39.66
CA PHE A 7 26.72 -27.86 38.98
C PHE A 7 25.87 -27.14 37.91
N GLU A 8 26.31 -27.14 36.65
CA GLU A 8 25.50 -26.62 35.54
C GLU A 8 24.41 -27.63 35.17
N LEU A 9 23.16 -27.27 35.46
CA LEU A 9 21.99 -27.96 34.91
C LEU A 9 21.78 -27.52 33.46
N PRO A 10 21.59 -28.45 32.51
CA PRO A 10 21.28 -28.10 31.12
C PRO A 10 19.89 -27.49 31.06
N VAL A 11 19.82 -26.16 30.89
CA VAL A 11 18.61 -25.43 30.53
C VAL A 11 18.17 -25.93 29.17
N LYS A 12 17.15 -26.77 29.16
CA LYS A 12 16.47 -27.26 27.97
C LYS A 12 15.79 -26.06 27.31
N THR A 13 16.46 -25.46 26.33
CA THR A 13 15.90 -24.43 25.45
C THR A 13 14.60 -24.97 24.84
N PRO A 14 13.44 -24.34 25.07
CA PRO A 14 12.25 -24.69 24.33
C PRO A 14 12.50 -24.39 22.84
N LEU A 15 12.19 -25.37 21.98
CA LEU A 15 12.19 -25.23 20.53
C LEU A 15 11.54 -23.91 20.11
N PRO A 16 12.03 -23.23 19.05
CA PRO A 16 11.36 -22.05 18.54
C PRO A 16 9.96 -22.47 18.09
N GLN A 17 8.95 -21.98 18.80
CA GLN A 17 7.59 -21.98 18.29
C GLN A 17 7.65 -21.26 16.94
N ILE A 18 7.36 -22.00 15.88
CA ILE A 18 7.15 -21.47 14.54
C ILE A 18 5.85 -20.66 14.63
N THR A 19 5.94 -19.46 15.20
CA THR A 19 4.91 -18.45 15.09
C THR A 19 4.91 -18.06 13.63
N MET A 20 3.91 -18.54 12.86
CA MET A 20 3.70 -18.11 11.49
C MET A 20 3.66 -16.59 11.49
N THR A 21 4.74 -15.97 11.03
CA THR A 21 4.85 -14.52 10.95
C THR A 21 3.78 -14.05 9.98
N PRO A 22 2.79 -13.26 10.44
CA PRO A 22 1.75 -12.77 9.55
C PRO A 22 2.43 -11.93 8.46
N LYS A 23 2.28 -12.37 7.21
CA LYS A 23 2.77 -11.62 6.06
C LYS A 23 2.09 -10.26 6.06
N ILE A 24 2.88 -9.19 6.14
CA ILE A 24 2.44 -7.78 6.19
C ILE A 24 1.43 -7.46 5.07
N LEU A 25 1.64 -8.01 3.87
CA LEU A 25 0.76 -7.79 2.72
C LEU A 25 -0.43 -8.77 2.64
N GLY A 26 -0.39 -9.91 3.33
CA GLY A 26 -1.42 -10.96 3.25
C GLY A 26 -1.85 -11.29 1.80
N PRO A 27 -3.15 -11.26 1.45
CA PRO A 27 -3.65 -11.52 0.10
C PRO A 27 -3.24 -10.47 -0.94
N PHE A 28 -2.88 -9.25 -0.52
CA PHE A 28 -2.43 -8.20 -1.43
C PHE A 28 -1.04 -8.47 -2.01
N GLU A 29 -0.26 -9.38 -1.41
CA GLU A 29 1.00 -9.84 -2.00
C GLU A 29 0.77 -10.50 -3.37
N LEU A 30 -0.29 -11.30 -3.49
CA LEU A 30 -0.66 -11.93 -4.75
C LEU A 30 -1.13 -10.87 -5.75
N ALA A 31 -1.93 -9.89 -5.30
CA ALA A 31 -2.42 -8.82 -6.14
C ALA A 31 -1.27 -7.95 -6.71
N VAL A 32 -0.28 -7.59 -5.89
CA VAL A 32 0.91 -6.82 -6.33
C VAL A 32 1.79 -7.61 -7.30
N ARG A 33 1.97 -8.92 -7.05
CA ARG A 33 2.71 -9.80 -7.96
C ARG A 33 2.05 -9.90 -9.34
N TRP A 34 0.72 -9.89 -9.39
CA TRP A 34 -0.05 -10.00 -10.63
C TRP A 34 -0.29 -8.65 -11.32
N SER A 35 -0.16 -7.53 -10.60
CA SER A 35 -0.42 -6.19 -11.14
C SER A 35 0.71 -5.65 -12.03
N GLY A 36 1.84 -6.36 -12.16
CA GLY A 36 3.01 -5.91 -12.92
C GLY A 36 3.83 -4.79 -12.26
N LEU A 37 3.50 -4.42 -11.01
CA LEU A 37 4.25 -3.44 -10.21
C LEU A 37 5.39 -4.07 -9.40
N ASP A 38 5.43 -5.40 -9.32
CA ASP A 38 6.46 -6.12 -8.59
C ASP A 38 7.76 -6.24 -9.40
N LEU A 39 8.75 -5.43 -9.03
CA LEU A 39 10.10 -5.50 -9.59
C LEU A 39 11.05 -6.41 -8.79
N SER A 40 10.59 -7.14 -7.78
CA SER A 40 11.45 -7.97 -6.91
C SER A 40 12.27 -9.02 -7.67
N ASN A 41 11.67 -9.68 -8.67
CA ASN A 41 12.32 -10.67 -9.53
C ASN A 41 13.27 -10.05 -10.57
N SER A 42 13.05 -8.77 -10.93
CA SER A 42 13.91 -8.05 -11.89
C SER A 42 15.23 -7.61 -11.26
N ALA A 43 15.26 -7.44 -9.94
CA ALA A 43 16.47 -7.08 -9.18
C ALA A 43 17.43 -8.27 -8.98
N VAL A 44 17.02 -9.52 -9.28
CA VAL A 44 17.79 -10.75 -9.03
C VAL A 44 18.36 -11.31 -10.32
N THR A 45 19.05 -10.50 -11.11
CA THR A 45 19.73 -10.96 -12.32
C THR A 45 21.01 -11.73 -11.96
N ARG A 46 20.88 -13.02 -11.63
CA ARG A 46 22.02 -13.94 -11.68
C ARG A 46 21.76 -15.26 -12.41
N SER A 47 20.52 -15.60 -12.77
CA SER A 47 20.26 -16.84 -13.52
C SER A 47 18.96 -16.76 -14.32
N GLY A 48 19.07 -16.65 -15.65
CA GLY A 48 18.11 -17.34 -16.54
C GLY A 48 17.27 -16.52 -17.53
N SER A 49 16.84 -15.28 -17.26
CA SER A 49 16.07 -14.54 -18.28
C SER A 49 16.10 -13.02 -18.10
N TRP A 50 17.18 -12.41 -18.59
CA TRP A 50 17.32 -10.96 -18.71
C TRP A 50 16.17 -10.32 -19.52
N VAL A 51 15.67 -11.03 -20.53
CA VAL A 51 14.52 -10.60 -21.37
C VAL A 51 13.24 -10.48 -20.55
N LYS A 52 12.94 -11.46 -19.68
CA LYS A 52 11.77 -11.39 -18.78
C LYS A 52 11.86 -10.22 -17.80
N SER A 53 13.07 -9.95 -17.29
CA SER A 53 13.33 -8.81 -16.41
C SER A 53 13.08 -7.47 -17.12
N ILE A 54 13.60 -7.30 -18.34
CA ILE A 54 13.37 -6.10 -19.14
C ILE A 54 11.89 -5.92 -19.47
N CYS A 55 11.21 -7.00 -19.87
CA CYS A 55 9.78 -6.96 -20.17
C CYS A 55 8.96 -6.48 -18.96
N MET A 56 9.25 -6.97 -17.75
CA MET A 56 8.57 -6.51 -16.53
C MET A 56 8.86 -5.03 -16.23
N ILE A 57 10.10 -4.57 -16.41
CA ILE A 57 10.46 -3.15 -16.25
C ILE A 57 9.70 -2.28 -17.26
N LEU A 58 9.63 -2.70 -18.52
CA LEU A 58 8.89 -1.99 -19.56
C LEU A 58 7.38 -1.91 -19.23
N VAL A 59 6.78 -3.02 -18.82
CA VAL A 59 5.36 -3.05 -18.41
C VAL A 59 5.13 -2.10 -17.23
N CYS A 60 6.00 -2.11 -16.23
CA CYS A 60 5.92 -1.19 -15.10
C CYS A 60 6.06 0.27 -15.53
N ILE A 61 7.00 0.60 -16.42
CA ILE A 61 7.16 1.97 -16.97
C ILE A 61 5.90 2.40 -17.71
N VAL A 62 5.32 1.52 -18.54
CA VAL A 62 4.08 1.81 -19.26
C VAL A 62 2.93 2.09 -18.29
N ILE A 63 2.76 1.26 -17.24
CA ILE A 63 1.72 1.49 -16.22
C ILE A 63 1.93 2.85 -15.52
N CYS A 64 3.16 3.14 -15.08
CA CYS A 64 3.49 4.42 -14.44
C CYS A 64 3.25 5.61 -15.38
N LEU A 65 3.61 5.49 -16.65
CA LEU A 65 3.40 6.53 -17.66
C LEU A 65 1.90 6.77 -17.90
N LEU A 66 1.09 5.71 -17.98
CA LEU A 66 -0.37 5.81 -18.12
C LEU A 66 -1.01 6.48 -16.89
N MET A 67 -0.56 6.14 -15.68
CA MET A 67 -1.02 6.78 -14.44
C MET A 67 -0.65 8.27 -14.42
N PHE A 68 0.58 8.61 -14.80
CA PHE A 68 1.06 9.99 -14.88
C PHE A 68 0.28 10.80 -15.92
N LEU A 69 0.13 10.26 -17.14
CA LEU A 69 -0.61 10.91 -18.21
C LEU A 69 -2.06 11.15 -17.80
N LYS A 70 -2.72 10.17 -17.17
CA LYS A 70 -4.07 10.34 -16.64
C LYS A 70 -4.15 11.44 -15.59
N SER A 71 -3.18 11.51 -14.67
CA SER A 71 -3.14 12.58 -13.67
C SER A 71 -2.98 13.96 -14.32
N LEU A 72 -2.15 14.09 -15.35
CA LEU A 72 -2.01 15.31 -16.13
C LEU A 72 -3.30 15.69 -16.86
N MET A 73 -3.96 14.73 -17.52
CA MET A 73 -5.21 15.00 -18.24
C MET A 73 -6.30 15.52 -17.29
N LEU A 74 -6.42 14.91 -16.10
CA LEU A 74 -7.38 15.38 -15.08
C LEU A 74 -7.02 16.77 -14.54
N MET A 75 -5.73 17.11 -14.44
CA MET A 75 -5.29 18.44 -13.99
C MET A 75 -5.40 19.53 -15.07
N MET A 76 -5.29 19.15 -16.34
CA MET A 76 -5.41 20.07 -17.48
C MET A 76 -6.86 20.32 -17.90
N ASP A 77 -7.81 19.59 -17.31
CA ASP A 77 -9.22 19.76 -17.61
C ASP A 77 -9.67 21.18 -17.23
N SER A 78 -10.08 21.95 -18.23
CA SER A 78 -10.39 23.37 -18.09
C SER A 78 -11.82 23.57 -17.60
N ALA A 79 -12.17 22.94 -16.49
CA ALA A 79 -13.45 23.19 -15.83
C ALA A 79 -13.47 24.64 -15.32
N LYS A 80 -14.61 25.32 -15.50
CA LYS A 80 -14.78 26.70 -15.03
C LYS A 80 -14.52 26.76 -13.51
N PRO A 81 -13.60 27.61 -13.02
CA PRO A 81 -13.29 27.68 -11.59
C PRO A 81 -14.54 27.93 -10.74
N MET A 82 -14.56 27.38 -9.52
CA MET A 82 -15.68 27.48 -8.56
C MET A 82 -16.99 26.80 -8.99
N THR A 83 -16.96 25.92 -9.98
CA THR A 83 -18.10 25.04 -10.31
C THR A 83 -17.99 23.71 -9.58
N LEU A 84 -19.13 23.00 -9.46
CA LEU A 84 -19.15 21.64 -8.94
C LEU A 84 -18.24 20.71 -9.76
N GLU A 85 -18.24 20.88 -11.09
CA GLU A 85 -17.39 20.12 -12.02
C GLU A 85 -15.90 20.37 -11.74
N TRP A 86 -15.52 21.62 -11.47
CA TRP A 86 -14.14 21.95 -11.08
C TRP A 86 -13.73 21.28 -9.78
N VAL A 87 -14.59 21.31 -8.75
CA VAL A 87 -14.30 20.63 -7.46
C VAL A 87 -14.16 19.12 -7.66
N ILE A 88 -15.06 18.51 -8.44
CA ILE A 88 -15.01 17.09 -8.78
C ILE A 88 -13.69 16.79 -9.50
N SER A 89 -13.32 17.56 -10.51
CA SER A 89 -12.07 17.40 -11.26
C SER A 89 -10.83 17.51 -10.36
N CYS A 90 -10.79 18.48 -9.43
CA CYS A 90 -9.71 18.60 -8.45
C CYS A 90 -9.59 17.36 -7.55
N VAL A 91 -10.70 16.81 -7.08
CA VAL A 91 -10.70 15.58 -6.25
C VAL A 91 -10.19 14.38 -7.06
N TRP A 92 -10.63 14.23 -8.31
CA TRP A 92 -10.14 13.16 -9.19
C TRP A 92 -8.65 13.31 -9.52
N GLY A 93 -8.19 14.52 -9.81
CA GLY A 93 -6.78 14.83 -10.04
C GLY A 93 -5.92 14.52 -8.83
N PHE A 94 -6.36 14.93 -7.62
CA PHE A 94 -5.68 14.62 -6.37
C PHE A 94 -5.59 13.11 -6.13
N MET A 95 -6.69 12.38 -6.30
CA MET A 95 -6.69 10.91 -6.16
C MET A 95 -5.77 10.23 -7.18
N ALA A 96 -5.76 10.69 -8.43
CA ALA A 96 -4.89 10.14 -9.47
C ALA A 96 -3.40 10.41 -9.16
N LEU A 97 -3.06 11.61 -8.71
CA LEU A 97 -1.70 11.98 -8.33
C LEU A 97 -1.21 11.18 -7.12
N HIS A 98 -2.04 11.04 -6.08
CA HIS A 98 -1.73 10.21 -4.92
C HIS A 98 -1.57 8.73 -5.27
N GLY A 99 -2.42 8.22 -6.18
CA GLY A 99 -2.29 6.89 -6.74
C GLY A 99 -0.96 6.67 -7.47
N PHE A 100 -0.56 7.63 -8.30
CA PHE A 100 0.72 7.60 -9.00
C PHE A 100 1.92 7.64 -8.04
N ALA A 101 1.92 8.57 -7.09
CA ALA A 101 2.97 8.66 -6.08
C ALA A 101 3.10 7.35 -5.27
N SER A 102 1.96 6.76 -4.89
CA SER A 102 1.94 5.48 -4.19
C SER A 102 2.47 4.33 -5.05
N ALA A 103 2.17 4.32 -6.35
CA ALA A 103 2.73 3.34 -7.27
C ALA A 103 4.25 3.45 -7.36
N LEU A 104 4.80 4.66 -7.44
CA LEU A 104 6.26 4.88 -7.39
C LEU A 104 6.87 4.38 -6.08
N CYS A 105 6.21 4.62 -4.94
CA CYS A 105 6.65 4.09 -3.65
C CYS A 105 6.69 2.56 -3.67
N VAL A 106 5.61 1.89 -4.10
CA VAL A 106 5.52 0.42 -4.20
C VAL A 106 6.59 -0.15 -5.13
N VAL A 107 6.83 0.49 -6.28
CA VAL A 107 7.88 0.10 -7.23
C VAL A 107 9.26 0.24 -6.59
N SER A 108 9.53 1.33 -5.87
CA SER A 108 10.80 1.52 -5.18
C SER A 108 11.00 0.48 -4.05
N TRP A 109 9.93 0.13 -3.33
CA TRP A 109 9.98 -0.83 -2.23
C TRP A 109 10.18 -2.26 -2.72
N THR A 110 9.52 -2.65 -3.81
CA THR A 110 9.69 -3.98 -4.43
C THR A 110 11.07 -4.12 -5.06
N ARG A 111 11.56 -3.07 -5.74
CA ARG A 111 12.92 -3.02 -6.31
C ARG A 111 14.01 -3.14 -5.23
N SER A 112 13.88 -2.37 -4.15
CA SER A 112 14.88 -2.34 -3.06
C SER A 112 14.74 -3.50 -2.07
N ARG A 113 13.76 -4.40 -2.26
CA ARG A 113 13.39 -5.46 -1.31
C ARG A 113 13.11 -4.94 0.11
N PHE A 114 12.58 -3.73 0.20
CA PHE A 114 12.21 -3.10 1.47
C PHE A 114 11.13 -3.90 2.20
N LEU A 115 10.11 -4.40 1.49
CA LEU A 115 9.00 -5.15 2.09
C LEU A 115 9.47 -6.43 2.83
N PRO A 116 10.31 -7.31 2.23
CA PRO A 116 10.91 -8.43 2.96
C PRO A 116 11.73 -8.01 4.17
N GLN A 117 12.56 -6.97 4.04
CA GLN A 117 13.39 -6.47 5.15
C GLN A 117 12.53 -5.96 6.31
N LEU A 118 11.50 -5.18 6.00
CA LEU A 118 10.53 -4.70 6.97
C LEU A 118 9.87 -5.89 7.69
N GLN A 119 9.43 -6.92 6.95
CA GLN A 119 8.86 -8.12 7.56
C GLN A 119 9.83 -8.83 8.50
N THR A 120 11.10 -9.00 8.12
CA THR A 120 12.10 -9.62 8.99
C THR A 120 12.35 -8.80 10.25
N THR A 121 12.46 -7.48 10.13
CA THR A 121 12.68 -6.58 11.27
C THR A 121 11.48 -6.61 12.22
N LEU A 122 10.26 -6.51 11.69
CA LEU A 122 9.04 -6.57 12.51
C LEU A 122 8.88 -7.91 13.20
N SER A 123 9.17 -9.03 12.53
CA SER A 123 9.13 -10.34 13.19
C SER A 123 10.16 -10.47 14.31
N THR A 124 11.33 -9.85 14.16
CA THR A 124 12.37 -9.87 15.19
C THR A 124 11.93 -9.06 16.41
N LEU A 125 11.37 -7.87 16.19
CA LEU A 125 10.82 -7.02 17.26
C LEU A 125 9.65 -7.69 17.98
N GLN A 126 8.72 -8.29 17.23
CA GLN A 126 7.58 -9.01 17.81
C GLN A 126 8.01 -10.24 18.61
N ASN A 127 9.07 -10.94 18.21
CA ASN A 127 9.61 -12.06 18.99
C ASN A 127 10.35 -11.60 20.25
N GLN A 128 10.82 -10.34 20.30
CA GLN A 128 11.46 -9.74 21.48
C GLN A 128 10.46 -9.16 22.46
N GLN A 129 9.28 -8.75 22.00
CA GLN A 129 8.19 -8.28 22.84
C GLN A 129 7.36 -9.48 23.36
N GLY A 130 7.05 -9.48 24.66
CA GLY A 130 6.12 -10.46 25.24
C GLY A 130 4.72 -10.39 24.61
N PRO A 131 3.82 -11.36 24.87
CA PRO A 131 2.53 -11.50 24.19
C PRO A 131 1.75 -10.18 24.22
N SER A 132 1.71 -9.49 23.08
CA SER A 132 1.16 -8.13 22.99
C SER A 132 -0.36 -8.19 22.92
N CYS A 133 -1.03 -7.44 23.80
CA CYS A 133 -2.49 -7.41 23.96
C CYS A 133 -3.26 -6.71 22.80
N GLY A 134 -2.58 -6.36 21.69
CA GLY A 134 -3.10 -5.50 20.61
C GLY A 134 -3.58 -6.21 19.33
N LEU A 135 -3.72 -7.54 19.35
CA LEU A 135 -4.07 -8.33 18.14
C LEU A 135 -5.47 -7.98 17.59
N THR A 136 -6.42 -7.63 18.46
CA THR A 136 -7.81 -7.29 18.12
C THR A 136 -7.94 -5.95 17.38
N ASP A 137 -7.15 -4.95 17.75
CA ASP A 137 -7.24 -3.61 17.14
C ASP A 137 -6.71 -3.60 15.71
N PHE A 138 -5.66 -4.37 15.45
CA PHE A 138 -5.07 -4.45 14.12
C PHE A 138 -5.98 -5.15 13.12
N ALA A 139 -6.69 -6.21 13.53
CA ALA A 139 -7.68 -6.87 12.67
C ALA A 139 -8.82 -5.92 12.26
N SER A 140 -9.26 -5.05 13.18
CA SER A 140 -10.29 -4.05 12.90
C SER A 140 -9.81 -2.98 11.90
N LEU A 141 -8.55 -2.56 12.02
CA LEU A 141 -7.91 -1.59 11.13
C LEU A 141 -7.69 -2.19 9.74
N TYR A 142 -7.18 -3.42 9.67
CA TYR A 142 -7.03 -4.15 8.41
C TYR A 142 -8.37 -4.30 7.67
N ARG A 143 -9.44 -4.67 8.39
CA ARG A 143 -10.80 -4.73 7.83
C ARG A 143 -11.26 -3.39 7.26
N ARG A 144 -10.98 -2.28 7.94
CA ARG A 144 -11.30 -0.92 7.45
C ARG A 144 -10.53 -0.60 6.17
N ILE A 145 -9.25 -0.96 6.09
CA ILE A 145 -8.44 -0.77 4.88
C ILE A 145 -9.00 -1.57 3.71
N VAL A 146 -9.37 -2.85 3.92
CA VAL A 146 -9.97 -3.69 2.88
C VAL A 146 -11.31 -3.11 2.39
N ILE A 147 -12.17 -2.64 3.30
CA ILE A 147 -13.43 -1.99 2.94
C ILE A 147 -13.15 -0.70 2.14
N GLY A 148 -12.20 0.12 2.59
CA GLY A 148 -11.80 1.34 1.88
C GLY A 148 -11.27 1.06 0.47
N ALA A 149 -10.46 0.01 0.30
CA ALA A 149 -9.97 -0.43 -1.00
C ALA A 149 -11.12 -0.86 -1.93
N ALA A 150 -12.08 -1.62 -1.41
CA ALA A 150 -13.26 -2.04 -2.17
C ALA A 150 -14.12 -0.83 -2.60
N LEU A 151 -14.31 0.16 -1.72
CA LEU A 151 -15.03 1.39 -2.05
C LEU A 151 -14.31 2.21 -3.13
N LEU A 152 -12.98 2.32 -3.06
CA LEU A 152 -12.17 3.00 -4.08
C LEU A 152 -12.30 2.32 -5.44
N ILE A 153 -12.14 0.99 -5.49
CA ILE A 153 -12.29 0.22 -6.74
C ILE A 153 -13.70 0.40 -7.31
N THR A 154 -14.72 0.30 -6.47
CA THR A 154 -16.12 0.50 -6.87
C THR A 154 -16.35 1.91 -7.42
N THR A 155 -15.76 2.93 -6.80
CA THR A 155 -15.85 4.33 -7.26
C THR A 155 -15.20 4.49 -8.64
N TRP A 156 -14.05 3.86 -8.89
CA TRP A 156 -13.41 3.86 -10.22
C TRP A 156 -14.24 3.12 -11.27
N VAL A 157 -14.86 1.99 -10.91
CA VAL A 157 -15.76 1.24 -11.79
C VAL A 157 -16.96 2.10 -12.19
N LEU A 158 -17.65 2.70 -11.21
CA LEU A 158 -18.82 3.54 -11.45
C LEU A 158 -18.46 4.76 -12.31
N SER A 159 -17.32 5.40 -12.04
CA SER A 159 -16.83 6.53 -12.82
C SER A 159 -16.55 6.14 -14.28
N SER A 160 -15.88 4.99 -14.50
CA SER A 160 -15.59 4.48 -15.85
C SER A 160 -16.86 4.09 -16.63
N MET A 161 -17.96 3.75 -15.93
CA MET A 161 -19.25 3.42 -16.54
C MET A 161 -20.15 4.65 -16.76
N LYS A 162 -20.00 5.71 -15.94
CA LYS A 162 -20.81 6.94 -16.03
C LYS A 162 -20.76 7.54 -17.43
N ASP A 163 -19.57 7.66 -18.00
CA ASP A 163 -19.38 8.35 -19.27
C ASP A 163 -20.08 7.60 -20.42
N ARG A 164 -20.19 6.26 -20.36
CA ARG A 164 -20.91 5.47 -21.36
C ARG A 164 -22.43 5.44 -21.18
N LEU A 165 -22.91 5.32 -19.94
CA LEU A 165 -24.34 5.22 -19.65
C LEU A 165 -25.08 6.53 -19.93
N PHE A 166 -24.45 7.67 -19.63
CA PHE A 166 -25.09 8.98 -19.79
C PHE A 166 -24.94 9.56 -21.21
N GLU A 167 -23.82 9.34 -21.91
CA GLU A 167 -23.70 9.73 -23.32
C GLU A 167 -24.62 8.90 -24.23
N GLY A 168 -24.84 7.62 -23.92
CA GLY A 168 -25.78 6.78 -24.67
C GLY A 168 -27.25 7.16 -24.50
N PHE A 169 -27.62 7.79 -23.39
CA PHE A 169 -29.01 8.15 -23.07
C PHE A 169 -29.41 9.54 -23.60
N GLN A 170 -28.43 10.41 -23.88
CA GLN A 170 -28.66 11.77 -24.41
C GLN A 170 -28.82 11.81 -25.94
N ALA A 171 -28.76 10.65 -26.63
CA ALA A 171 -28.95 10.53 -28.07
C ALA A 171 -30.44 10.35 -28.49
N ASN A 172 -31.37 11.01 -27.79
CA ASN A 172 -32.80 11.00 -28.13
C ASN A 172 -33.33 12.35 -28.63
N SER A 173 -32.44 13.24 -29.08
CA SER A 173 -32.78 14.38 -29.92
C SER A 173 -32.08 14.21 -31.25
N SER A 174 -32.79 13.63 -32.22
CA SER A 174 -32.70 13.73 -33.69
C SER A 174 -31.47 14.43 -34.34
N GLU A 175 -30.25 14.14 -33.89
CA GLU A 175 -29.03 14.50 -34.61
C GLU A 175 -28.27 13.22 -34.96
N PRO A 176 -27.87 13.05 -36.24
CA PRO A 176 -27.06 11.91 -36.63
C PRO A 176 -25.77 11.96 -35.82
N PHE A 177 -25.36 10.81 -35.29
CA PHE A 177 -24.11 10.56 -34.57
C PHE A 177 -22.95 11.38 -35.17
N SER A 178 -22.75 12.58 -34.63
CA SER A 178 -21.66 13.44 -35.06
C SER A 178 -20.43 12.92 -34.35
N ILE A 179 -19.60 12.18 -35.09
CA ILE A 179 -18.24 11.88 -34.68
C ILE A 179 -17.53 13.23 -34.59
N GLY A 180 -17.61 13.84 -33.41
CA GLY A 180 -16.86 15.04 -33.08
C GLY A 180 -15.38 14.71 -33.18
N TYR A 181 -14.76 15.13 -34.27
CA TYR A 181 -13.32 15.21 -34.36
C TYR A 181 -12.81 16.20 -33.30
N PRO A 182 -11.63 15.95 -32.72
CA PRO A 182 -10.59 15.07 -33.25
C PRO A 182 -10.80 13.60 -32.88
N VAL A 183 -10.44 12.70 -33.79
CA VAL A 183 -10.42 11.25 -33.57
C VAL A 183 -9.60 10.94 -32.32
N ASN A 184 -10.28 10.63 -31.23
CA ASN A 184 -9.66 9.97 -30.10
C ASN A 184 -9.62 8.46 -30.37
N LEU A 185 -8.56 7.80 -29.92
CA LEU A 185 -8.44 6.32 -29.92
C LEU A 185 -9.62 5.62 -29.22
N SER A 186 -10.43 6.37 -28.47
CA SER A 186 -11.57 5.94 -27.65
C SER A 186 -12.82 5.55 -28.43
N THR A 187 -12.99 6.01 -29.68
CA THR A 187 -14.18 5.72 -30.50
C THR A 187 -14.01 4.52 -31.43
N MET A 188 -12.77 4.13 -31.79
CA MET A 188 -12.53 3.15 -32.85
C MET A 188 -12.41 1.69 -32.36
N TYR A 189 -12.10 1.46 -31.07
CA TYR A 189 -11.85 0.10 -30.55
C TYR A 189 -12.50 -0.23 -29.19
N GLY A 190 -13.22 0.70 -28.55
CA GLY A 190 -13.87 0.44 -27.26
C GLY A 190 -12.90 0.08 -26.11
N LEU A 191 -11.59 0.31 -26.31
CA LEU A 191 -10.53 -0.06 -25.36
C LEU A 191 -10.42 0.90 -24.16
N ASP A 192 -10.94 2.11 -24.33
CA ASP A 192 -10.88 3.20 -23.36
C ASP A 192 -11.39 2.83 -21.94
N PRO A 193 -12.60 2.25 -21.76
CA PRO A 193 -13.06 1.83 -20.42
C PRO A 193 -12.16 0.77 -19.79
N PHE A 194 -11.53 -0.10 -20.58
CA PHE A 194 -10.62 -1.11 -20.07
C PHE A 194 -9.31 -0.49 -19.57
N VAL A 195 -8.77 0.50 -20.29
CA VAL A 195 -7.57 1.24 -19.85
C VAL A 195 -7.88 2.05 -18.59
N TYR A 196 -9.03 2.75 -18.57
CA TYR A 196 -9.47 3.50 -17.39
C TYR A 196 -9.66 2.61 -16.16
N LEU A 197 -10.29 1.44 -16.34
CA LEU A 197 -10.46 0.44 -15.31
C LEU A 197 -9.11 -0.12 -14.82
N ALA A 198 -8.21 -0.49 -15.73
CA ALA A 198 -6.91 -1.03 -15.39
C ALA A 198 -6.06 -0.03 -14.59
N VAL A 199 -6.07 1.24 -15.00
CA VAL A 199 -5.40 2.33 -14.27
C VAL A 199 -6.06 2.60 -12.92
N GLY A 200 -7.41 2.51 -12.83
CA GLY A 200 -8.14 2.65 -11.56
C GLY A 200 -7.82 1.53 -10.57
N ILE A 201 -7.74 0.28 -11.06
CA ILE A 201 -7.38 -0.88 -10.25
C ILE A 201 -5.92 -0.79 -9.79
N SER A 202 -4.99 -0.46 -10.69
CA SER A 202 -3.56 -0.34 -10.32
C SER A 202 -3.33 0.79 -9.31
N SER A 203 -3.99 1.94 -9.49
CA SER A 203 -4.00 3.07 -8.55
C SER A 203 -4.54 2.68 -7.17
N SER A 204 -5.71 2.03 -7.13
CA SER A 204 -6.34 1.60 -5.89
C SER A 204 -5.51 0.56 -5.15
N LEU A 205 -4.91 -0.37 -5.88
CA LEU A 205 -4.01 -1.37 -5.33
C LEU A 205 -2.75 -0.72 -4.74
N ALA A 206 -2.11 0.19 -5.49
CA ALA A 206 -0.92 0.90 -5.03
C ALA A 206 -1.18 1.70 -3.74
N MET A 207 -2.29 2.45 -3.69
CA MET A 207 -2.74 3.18 -2.50
C MET A 207 -2.98 2.24 -1.32
N THR A 208 -3.65 1.10 -1.56
CA THR A 208 -3.94 0.12 -0.49
C THR A 208 -2.66 -0.43 0.11
N VAL A 209 -1.68 -0.80 -0.73
CA VAL A 209 -0.38 -1.30 -0.28
C VAL A 209 0.39 -0.23 0.48
N TYR A 210 0.37 1.02 0.00
CA TYR A 210 1.00 2.14 0.68
C TYR A 210 0.42 2.35 2.08
N VAL A 211 -0.90 2.40 2.21
CA VAL A 211 -1.59 2.57 3.49
C VAL A 211 -1.34 1.39 4.43
N LEU A 212 -1.29 0.16 3.93
CA LEU A 212 -0.96 -1.02 4.74
C LEU A 212 0.44 -0.91 5.34
N VAL A 213 1.44 -0.59 4.52
CA VAL A 213 2.82 -0.42 4.99
C VAL A 213 2.89 0.70 6.02
N TYR A 214 2.26 1.84 5.75
CA TYR A 214 2.20 2.96 6.67
C TYR A 214 1.53 2.58 8.00
N ALA A 215 0.40 1.87 7.97
CA ALA A 215 -0.31 1.43 9.17
C ALA A 215 0.53 0.47 10.02
N HIS A 216 1.26 -0.44 9.39
CA HIS A 216 2.19 -1.34 10.09
C HIS A 216 3.32 -0.56 10.77
N VAL A 217 3.97 0.37 10.05
CA VAL A 217 5.05 1.19 10.61
C VAL A 217 4.54 2.07 11.75
N ASN A 218 3.38 2.72 11.57
CA ASN A 218 2.81 3.60 12.58
C ASN A 218 2.39 2.85 13.85
N ARG A 219 1.89 1.62 13.71
CA ARG A 219 1.59 0.78 14.89
C ARG A 219 2.83 0.48 15.70
N GLU A 220 3.90 0.06 15.04
CA GLU A 220 5.16 -0.31 15.69
C GLU A 220 5.81 0.91 16.34
N TRP A 221 5.70 2.07 15.69
CA TRP A 221 6.09 3.34 16.28
C TRP A 221 5.28 3.71 17.52
N ALA A 222 3.95 3.50 17.49
CA ALA A 222 3.08 3.75 18.64
C ALA A 222 3.41 2.82 19.82
N THR A 223 3.60 1.52 19.56
CA THR A 223 4.04 0.55 20.58
C THR A 223 5.38 0.96 21.19
N PHE A 224 6.35 1.34 20.37
CA PHE A 224 7.66 1.80 20.85
C PHE A 224 7.55 3.04 21.75
N ASN A 225 6.68 3.99 21.39
CA ASN A 225 6.46 5.19 22.19
C ASN A 225 5.78 4.88 23.52
N GLU A 226 4.86 3.91 23.53
CA GLU A 226 4.23 3.42 24.76
C GLU A 226 5.26 2.75 25.69
N ASP A 227 6.12 1.87 25.15
CA ASP A 227 7.19 1.20 25.89
C ASP A 227 8.18 2.21 26.52
N LEU A 228 8.55 3.25 25.77
CA LEU A 228 9.37 4.37 26.26
C LEU A 228 8.70 5.09 27.44
N SER A 229 7.41 5.39 27.31
CA SER A 229 6.65 6.09 28.35
C SER A 229 6.52 5.25 29.63
N ASN A 230 6.33 3.94 29.49
CA ASN A 230 6.24 3.00 30.61
C ASN A 230 7.58 2.84 31.30
N THR A 231 8.68 2.74 30.55
CA THR A 231 10.03 2.67 31.10
C THR A 231 10.39 3.94 31.87
N LEU A 232 10.04 5.12 31.33
CA LEU A 232 10.21 6.40 32.03
C LEU A 232 9.44 6.45 33.35
N ARG A 233 8.17 6.01 33.36
CA ARG A 233 7.35 5.95 34.58
C ARG A 233 7.96 5.00 35.62
N LEU A 234 8.43 3.83 35.20
CA LEU A 234 9.09 2.88 36.10
C LEU A 234 10.38 3.46 36.69
N HIS A 235 11.18 4.17 35.88
CA HIS A 235 12.38 4.83 36.36
C HIS A 235 12.07 5.94 37.37
N GLN A 236 11.03 6.76 37.13
CA GLN A 236 10.57 7.77 38.08
C GLN A 236 10.10 7.15 39.41
N LEU A 237 9.37 6.03 39.35
CA LEU A 237 8.92 5.31 40.54
C LEU A 237 10.10 4.75 41.35
N ALA A 238 11.10 4.17 40.68
CA ALA A 238 12.30 3.64 41.31
C ALA A 238 13.16 4.75 41.97
N VAL A 239 13.33 5.90 41.30
CA VAL A 239 14.04 7.05 41.88
C VAL A 239 13.28 7.60 43.10
N ARG A 240 11.95 7.63 43.04
CA ARG A 240 11.11 8.11 44.14
C ARG A 240 11.12 7.17 45.34
N SER A 241 11.12 5.85 45.14
CA SER A 241 11.23 4.88 46.24
C SER A 241 12.60 4.97 46.92
N PHE A 242 13.68 5.09 46.15
CA PHE A 242 15.04 5.23 46.69
C PHE A 242 15.19 6.48 47.58
N SER A 243 14.47 7.56 47.27
CA SER A 243 14.49 8.80 48.06
C SER A 243 13.71 8.69 49.39
N LEU A 244 12.76 7.75 49.51
CA LEU A 244 11.95 7.58 50.72
C LEU A 244 12.64 6.66 51.75
N ASP A 245 13.50 5.75 51.30
CA ASP A 245 14.25 4.84 52.19
C ASP A 245 15.43 5.52 52.91
N PHE A 246 15.76 6.77 52.55
CA PHE A 246 16.87 7.55 53.13
C PHE A 246 16.42 8.58 54.19
N GLN A 247 15.14 8.58 54.58
CA GLN A 247 14.56 9.51 55.55
C GLN A 247 14.13 8.77 56.83
#